data_AF-A0A1U7WTG2-F1
#
_entry.id   AF-A0A1U7WTG2-F1
#
_cell.length_a   1.000
_cell.length_b   1.000
_cell.length_c   1.000
_cell.angle_alpha   90.00
_cell.angle_beta   90.00
_cell.angle_gamma   90.00
#
_symmetry.space_group_name_H-M   'P 1'
#
loop_
_entity.id
_entity.type
_entity.pdbx_description
1 polymer ?
#
loop_
_entity_poly.entity_id
_entity_poly.type
_entity_poly.pdbx_seq_one_letter_code
_entity_poly.pdbx_strand_id
1 'polypeptide(L)'
;MINERLRSNSERQNDHPPQNVAWEGDVYSQVLGNEKSGYVRGLGLGPTPSILWGSKSSIGNIGPNDSSNEVKRLEQKVIQLTELNEKQSEEMSSMKHELSWMRQVMCEIGQVRDANSGHERVPQAQ
;
A
#
# COMPACT_ATOMS: atom_id res chain seq x y z
N MET A 1 -50.08 27.35 37.96
CA MET A 1 -49.82 26.02 38.56
C MET A 1 -50.37 24.99 37.61
N ILE A 2 -49.53 24.10 37.07
CA ILE A 2 -49.94 23.08 36.08
C ILE A 2 -49.28 21.75 36.46
N ASN A 3 -50.05 20.95 37.18
CA ASN A 3 -49.80 19.56 37.56
C ASN A 3 -51.24 19.03 37.80
N GLU A 4 -51.74 17.89 37.32
CA GLU A 4 -51.15 16.57 37.21
C GLU A 4 -52.16 15.65 36.46
N ARG A 5 -51.62 14.59 35.83
CA ARG A 5 -52.16 13.21 35.80
C ARG A 5 -53.25 12.76 34.78
N LEU A 6 -52.86 11.66 34.11
CA LEU A 6 -53.62 10.54 33.49
C LEU A 6 -54.33 10.77 32.15
N ARG A 7 -53.61 10.47 31.07
CA ARG A 7 -54.23 9.87 29.88
C ARG A 7 -54.00 8.35 29.94
N SER A 8 -54.94 7.65 30.55
CA SER A 8 -55.18 6.23 30.32
C SER A 8 -55.66 6.06 28.88
N ASN A 9 -54.86 5.44 28.02
CA ASN A 9 -55.33 4.93 26.74
C ASN A 9 -55.58 3.43 26.89
N SER A 10 -56.85 3.10 27.12
CA SER A 10 -57.39 1.76 26.90
C SER A 10 -57.13 1.30 25.47
N GLU A 11 -56.85 0.00 25.36
CA GLU A 11 -57.33 -0.90 24.30
C GLU A 11 -57.13 -0.42 22.86
N ARG A 12 -56.00 -0.82 22.24
CA ARG A 12 -55.95 -0.97 20.79
C ARG A 12 -56.11 -2.45 20.47
N GLN A 13 -57.31 -2.79 20.03
CA GLN A 13 -57.66 -4.05 19.38
C GLN A 13 -56.57 -4.47 18.39
N ASN A 14 -56.00 -5.65 18.59
CA ASN A 14 -55.17 -6.33 17.60
C ASN A 14 -56.08 -7.08 16.62
N ASP A 15 -56.82 -6.34 15.79
CA ASP A 15 -57.51 -6.91 14.62
C ASP A 15 -56.71 -6.55 13.36
N HIS A 16 -55.51 -7.14 13.25
CA HIS A 16 -54.77 -7.16 11.99
C HIS A 16 -55.01 -8.51 11.32
N PRO A 17 -55.32 -8.56 10.01
CA PRO A 17 -55.40 -9.83 9.30
C PRO A 17 -54.07 -10.57 9.47
N PRO A 18 -54.04 -11.92 9.44
CA PRO A 18 -52.80 -12.67 9.57
C PRO A 18 -51.93 -12.30 8.37
N GLN A 19 -51.03 -11.34 8.57
CA GLN A 19 -50.03 -10.96 7.60
C GLN A 19 -48.97 -12.04 7.70
N ASN A 20 -49.25 -13.20 7.09
CA ASN A 20 -48.32 -14.33 6.98
C ASN A 20 -47.09 -13.83 6.20
N VAL A 21 -46.11 -13.33 6.94
CA VAL A 21 -44.80 -12.98 6.41
C VAL A 21 -44.07 -14.27 6.06
N ALA A 22 -43.29 -14.28 4.98
CA ALA A 22 -42.67 -15.49 4.44
C ALA A 22 -41.73 -16.22 5.41
N TRP A 23 -41.30 -15.57 6.49
CA TRP A 23 -40.45 -16.10 7.55
C TRP A 23 -41.23 -16.55 8.80
N GLU A 24 -42.55 -16.36 8.86
CA GLU A 24 -43.39 -16.84 9.96
C GLU A 24 -43.35 -18.38 9.99
N GLY A 25 -42.77 -18.95 11.05
CA GLY A 25 -42.65 -20.40 11.22
C GLY A 25 -41.32 -21.01 10.77
N ASP A 26 -40.38 -20.21 10.26
CA ASP A 26 -39.01 -20.69 9.98
C ASP A 26 -38.20 -20.85 11.28
N VAL A 27 -37.07 -21.57 11.21
CA VAL A 27 -36.21 -21.85 12.37
C VAL A 27 -35.69 -20.55 13.01
N TYR A 28 -35.48 -19.50 12.22
CA TYR A 28 -34.95 -18.23 12.70
C TYR A 28 -36.01 -17.43 13.47
N SER A 29 -37.27 -17.50 13.07
CA SER A 29 -38.40 -16.87 13.74
C SER A 29 -38.67 -17.47 15.12
N GLN A 30 -38.44 -18.78 15.31
CA GLN A 30 -38.58 -19.43 16.61
C GLN A 30 -37.50 -18.98 17.61
N VAL A 31 -36.27 -18.82 17.14
CA VAL A 31 -35.14 -18.44 17.99
C VAL A 31 -35.13 -16.93 18.28
N LEU A 32 -35.45 -16.11 17.28
CA LEU A 32 -35.32 -14.65 17.36
C LEU A 32 -36.66 -13.93 17.63
N GLY A 33 -37.79 -14.63 17.54
CA GLY A 33 -39.13 -14.08 17.72
C GLY A 33 -39.64 -13.25 16.54
N ASN A 34 -40.87 -12.75 16.62
CA ASN A 34 -41.46 -11.88 15.60
C ASN A 34 -40.77 -10.49 15.57
N GLU A 35 -40.56 -9.98 14.36
CA GLU A 35 -40.12 -8.60 14.13
C GLU A 35 -41.16 -7.58 14.61
N LYS A 36 -40.70 -6.44 15.13
CA LYS A 36 -41.57 -5.33 15.51
C LYS A 36 -41.88 -4.49 14.26
N SER A 37 -43.12 -4.01 14.17
CA SER A 37 -43.53 -3.12 13.06
C SER A 37 -42.54 -1.95 12.89
N GLY A 38 -41.99 -1.82 11.68
CA GLY A 38 -40.98 -0.81 11.33
C GLY A 38 -39.51 -1.22 11.52
N TYR A 39 -39.23 -2.43 12.02
CA TYR A 39 -37.87 -2.94 12.20
C TYR A 39 -37.63 -4.13 11.28
N VAL A 40 -36.75 -3.99 10.30
CA VAL A 40 -36.31 -5.09 9.43
C VAL A 40 -34.98 -5.61 9.94
N ARG A 41 -34.92 -6.90 10.31
CA ARG A 41 -33.68 -7.53 10.77
C ARG A 41 -32.72 -7.63 9.58
N GLY A 42 -31.54 -7.02 9.71
CA GLY A 42 -30.57 -6.86 8.61
C GLY A 42 -30.57 -5.49 7.92
N LEU A 43 -31.59 -4.65 8.16
CA LEU A 43 -31.63 -3.24 7.73
C LEU A 43 -31.84 -2.26 8.90
N GLY A 44 -31.78 -2.75 10.14
CA GLY A 44 -31.72 -1.88 11.31
C GLY A 44 -30.41 -1.11 11.33
N LEU A 45 -30.41 0.12 11.85
CA LEU A 45 -29.18 0.79 12.27
C LEU A 45 -28.48 -0.18 13.24
N GLY A 46 -27.40 -0.81 12.77
CA GLY A 46 -26.53 -1.63 13.60
C GLY A 46 -26.09 -0.83 14.82
N PRO A 47 -25.55 -1.47 15.87
CA PRO A 47 -25.19 -0.77 17.09
C PRO A 47 -24.35 0.47 16.75
N THR A 48 -24.90 1.67 17.02
CA THR A 48 -24.20 2.91 16.72
C THR A 48 -22.89 2.88 17.49
N PRO A 49 -21.72 3.06 16.84
CA PRO A 49 -20.43 2.91 17.51
C PRO A 49 -20.29 3.77 18.78
N SER A 50 -20.97 4.92 18.85
CA SER A 50 -21.04 5.77 20.06
C SER A 50 -21.69 5.12 21.28
N ILE A 51 -22.56 4.12 21.07
CA ILE A 51 -23.23 3.34 22.12
C ILE A 51 -22.32 2.21 22.63
N LEU A 52 -21.53 1.61 21.74
CA LEU A 52 -20.60 0.53 22.12
C LEU A 52 -19.25 1.02 22.64
N TRP A 53 -18.72 2.12 22.10
CA TRP A 53 -17.39 2.64 22.43
C TRP A 53 -17.42 3.99 23.17
N GLY A 54 -18.60 4.55 23.45
CA GLY A 54 -18.74 5.86 24.07
C GLY A 54 -18.32 7.01 23.14
N SER A 55 -18.65 8.26 23.50
CA SER A 55 -18.32 9.48 22.72
C SER A 55 -16.83 9.85 22.69
N LYS A 56 -15.94 8.88 22.95
CA LYS A 56 -14.51 9.11 23.09
C LYS A 56 -13.77 8.39 21.97
N SER A 57 -13.99 8.82 20.72
CA SER A 57 -12.92 8.74 19.73
C SER A 57 -11.85 9.79 20.07
N SER A 58 -11.24 9.68 21.25
CA SER A 58 -9.89 10.19 21.38
C SER A 58 -9.06 9.15 20.66
N ILE A 59 -8.58 9.51 19.46
CA ILE A 59 -7.47 8.82 18.84
C ILE A 59 -6.35 8.87 19.89
N GLY A 60 -6.23 7.78 20.66
CA GLY A 60 -5.34 7.72 21.80
C GLY A 60 -3.92 7.73 21.25
N ASN A 61 -3.28 8.89 21.34
CA ASN A 61 -1.84 9.11 21.24
C ASN A 61 -1.10 8.04 20.41
N ILE A 62 -1.19 8.13 19.07
CA ILE A 62 -0.16 7.53 18.22
C ILE A 62 1.11 8.31 18.53
N GLY A 63 1.83 7.86 19.55
CA GLY A 63 3.01 8.54 20.05
C GLY A 63 4.01 8.72 18.92
N PRO A 64 4.51 9.94 18.65
CA PRO A 64 5.44 10.21 17.56
C PRO A 64 6.85 9.62 17.80
N ASN A 65 7.03 8.80 18.83
CA ASN A 65 8.34 8.49 19.39
C ASN A 65 9.06 7.31 18.71
N ASP A 66 8.33 6.33 18.17
CA ASP A 66 8.93 5.17 17.49
C ASP A 66 9.30 5.46 16.02
N SER A 67 8.60 6.42 15.39
CA SER A 67 8.86 6.85 14.01
C SER A 67 10.19 7.60 13.87
N SER A 68 10.56 8.42 14.86
CA SER A 68 11.73 9.30 14.75
C SER A 68 13.05 8.54 14.64
N ASN A 69 13.22 7.43 15.36
CA ASN A 69 14.45 6.64 15.31
C ASN A 69 14.57 5.87 14.00
N GLU A 70 13.45 5.35 13.48
CA GLU A 70 13.44 4.65 12.20
C GLU A 70 13.74 5.59 11.04
N VAL A 71 13.17 6.81 11.06
CA VAL A 71 13.47 7.85 10.07
C VAL A 71 14.96 8.18 10.04
N LYS A 72 15.59 8.41 11.20
CA LYS A 72 17.05 8.68 11.27
C LYS A 72 17.87 7.51 10.74
N ARG A 73 17.48 6.27 11.05
CA ARG A 73 18.16 5.07 10.55
C ARG A 73 18.05 4.94 9.03
N LEU A 74 16.87 5.25 8.47
CA LEU A 74 16.65 5.24 7.04
C LEU A 74 17.45 6.35 6.34
N GLU A 75 17.48 7.56 6.91
CA GLU A 75 18.30 8.67 6.39
C GLU A 75 19.78 8.30 6.34
N GLN A 76 20.32 7.69 7.41
CA GLN A 76 21.71 7.20 7.43
C GLN A 76 21.98 6.14 6.35
N LYS A 77 21.05 5.21 6.13
CA LYS A 77 21.17 4.21 5.07
C LYS A 77 21.16 4.83 3.68
N VAL A 78 20.31 5.84 3.47
CA VAL A 78 20.27 6.57 2.20
C VAL A 78 21.62 7.22 1.93
N ILE A 79 22.22 7.90 2.92
CA ILE A 79 23.53 8.54 2.79
C ILE A 79 24.61 7.51 2.43
N GLN A 80 24.67 6.37 3.14
CA GLN A 80 25.64 5.31 2.85
C GLN A 80 25.46 4.71 1.45
N LEU A 81 24.22 4.50 1.02
CA LEU A 81 23.93 3.97 -0.32
C LEU A 81 24.31 4.97 -1.41
N THR A 82 24.09 6.26 -1.21
CA THR A 82 24.52 7.29 -2.16
C THR A 82 26.04 7.34 -2.30
N GLU A 83 26.78 7.34 -1.19
CA GLU A 83 28.25 7.36 -1.20
C GLU A 83 28.82 6.09 -1.87
N LEU A 84 28.26 4.92 -1.55
CA LEU A 84 28.68 3.66 -2.17
C LEU A 84 28.40 3.63 -3.68
N ASN A 85 27.25 4.17 -4.11
CA ASN A 85 26.90 4.25 -5.53
C ASN A 85 27.80 5.24 -6.30
N GLU A 86 28.15 6.38 -5.69
CA GLU A 86 29.14 7.32 -6.26
C GLU A 86 30.49 6.64 -6.45
N LYS A 87 30.98 5.94 -5.42
CA LYS A 87 32.24 5.19 -5.51
C LYS A 87 32.20 4.12 -6.62
N GLN A 88 31.12 3.35 -6.71
CA GLN A 88 30.96 2.36 -7.79
C GLN A 88 30.92 3.01 -9.17
N SER A 89 30.32 4.19 -9.29
CA SER A 89 30.31 4.97 -10.53
C SER A 89 31.72 5.41 -10.93
N GLU A 90 32.53 5.87 -9.98
CA GLU A 90 33.93 6.24 -10.21
C GLU A 90 34.78 5.03 -10.63
N GLU A 91 34.65 3.90 -9.94
CA GLU A 91 35.35 2.65 -10.29
C GLU A 91 34.96 2.18 -11.71
N MET A 92 33.67 2.24 -12.05
CA MET A 92 33.17 1.89 -13.38
C MET A 92 33.68 2.84 -14.47
N SER A 93 33.77 4.13 -14.16
CA SER A 93 34.35 5.15 -15.04
C SER A 93 35.84 4.87 -15.31
N SER A 94 36.61 4.57 -14.26
CA SER A 94 38.03 4.21 -14.37
C SER A 94 38.24 2.96 -15.23
N MET A 95 37.48 1.90 -14.96
CA MET A 95 37.54 0.67 -15.75
C MET A 95 37.17 0.90 -17.21
N LYS A 96 36.15 1.72 -17.49
CA LYS A 96 35.76 2.07 -18.86
C LYS A 96 36.86 2.84 -19.58
N HIS A 97 37.53 3.77 -18.88
CA HIS A 97 38.66 4.51 -19.42
C HIS A 97 39.82 3.57 -19.76
N GLU A 98 40.18 2.65 -18.86
CA GLU A 98 41.24 1.66 -19.10
C GLU A 98 40.92 0.73 -20.27
N LEU A 99 39.68 0.23 -20.37
CA LEU A 99 39.24 -0.57 -21.51
C LEU A 99 39.31 0.22 -22.82
N SER A 100 38.95 1.51 -22.81
CA SER A 100 39.06 2.38 -23.98
C SER A 100 40.52 2.58 -24.38
N TRP A 101 41.41 2.79 -23.40
CA TRP A 101 42.85 2.90 -23.62
C TRP A 101 43.42 1.63 -24.26
N MET A 102 43.10 0.46 -23.71
CA MET A 102 43.52 -0.83 -24.27
C MET A 102 43.01 -1.04 -25.70
N ARG A 103 41.76 -0.66 -25.99
CA ARG A 103 41.21 -0.72 -27.36
C ARG A 103 41.99 0.16 -28.33
N GLN A 104 42.36 1.38 -27.91
CA GLN A 104 43.15 2.30 -28.73
C GLN A 104 44.53 1.70 -29.07
N VAL A 105 45.25 1.22 -28.05
CA VAL A 105 46.57 0.60 -28.23
C VAL A 105 46.50 -0.62 -29.15
N MET A 106 45.45 -1.45 -29.00
CA MET A 106 45.25 -2.62 -29.87
C MET A 106 45.04 -2.23 -31.34
N CYS A 107 44.27 -1.16 -31.60
CA CYS A 107 44.08 -0.64 -32.95
C CYS A 107 45.40 -0.14 -33.55
N GLU A 108 46.24 0.56 -32.79
CA GLU A 108 47.54 1.06 -33.25
C GLU A 108 48.50 -0.09 -33.58
N ILE A 109 48.59 -1.13 -32.75
CA ILE A 109 49.43 -2.30 -33.02
C ILE A 109 48.96 -3.05 -34.28
N GLY A 110 47.64 -3.18 -34.48
CA GLY A 110 47.07 -3.78 -35.70
C GLY A 110 47.48 -3.01 -36.95
N GLN A 111 47.37 -1.67 -36.91
CA GLN A 111 47.77 -0.81 -38.03
C GLN A 111 49.28 -0.90 -38.33
N VAL A 112 50.14 -0.99 -37.31
CA VAL A 112 51.60 -1.14 -37.49
C VAL A 112 51.94 -2.48 -38.16
N ARG A 113 51.20 -3.55 -37.88
CA ARG A 113 51.41 -4.87 -38.50
C ARG A 113 51.04 -4.87 -39.99
N ASP A 114 49.96 -4.17 -40.35
CA ASP A 114 49.50 -4.07 -41.75
C ASP A 114 50.36 -3.11 -42.59
N ALA A 115 50.89 -2.04 -41.99
CA ALA A 115 51.81 -1.12 -42.67
C ALA A 115 53.20 -1.76 -42.96
N ASN A 116 53.62 -2.73 -42.16
CA ASN A 116 54.93 -3.38 -42.29
C ASN A 116 54.92 -4.61 -43.23
N SER A 117 53.76 -5.06 -43.72
CA SER A 117 53.67 -6.15 -44.71
C SER A 117 53.70 -5.67 -46.17
N GLY A 118 53.87 -4.37 -46.40
CA GLY A 118 53.72 -3.75 -47.73
C GLY A 118 55.00 -3.37 -48.46
N HIS A 119 56.20 -3.76 -47.99
CA HIS A 119 57.46 -3.23 -48.53
C HIS A 119 58.49 -4.26 -49.01
N GLU A 120 58.07 -5.34 -49.67
CA GLU A 120 58.95 -6.08 -50.60
C GLU A 120 58.81 -5.47 -52.02
N ARG A 121 59.55 -4.40 -52.28
CA ARG A 121 59.81 -3.96 -53.66
C ARG A 121 60.77 -4.95 -54.31
N VAL A 122 60.24 -5.91 -55.06
CA VAL A 122 61.03 -6.73 -55.98
C VAL A 122 61.58 -5.83 -57.08
N PRO A 123 62.90 -5.71 -57.27
CA PRO A 123 63.44 -4.95 -58.39
C PRO A 123 63.19 -5.73 -59.68
N GLN A 124 62.46 -5.12 -60.62
CA GLN A 124 62.37 -5.63 -61.99
C GLN A 124 63.75 -5.50 -62.65
N ALA A 125 64.37 -6.64 -62.95
CA ALA A 125 65.52 -6.71 -63.83
C ALA A 125 65.06 -6.42 -65.28
N GLN A 126 65.89 -5.66 -65.98
CA GLN A 126 65.70 -5.11 -67.33
C GLN A 126 65.58 -6.17 -68.41
#